data_AF-A0A368BS85-F1
#
_entry.id   AF-A0A368BS85-F1
#
_cell.length_a   1.000
_cell.length_b   1.000
_cell.length_c   1.000
_cell.angle_alpha   90.00
_cell.angle_beta   90.00
_cell.angle_gamma   90.00
#
_symmetry.space_group_name_H-M   'P 1'
#
loop_
_entity.id
_entity.type
_entity.pdbx_description
1 polymer ?
#
loop_
_entity_poly.entity_id
_entity_poly.type
_entity_poly.pdbx_seq_one_letter_code
_entity_poly.pdbx_strand_id
1 'polypeptide(L)' 'MEVEVGRYIAGALLTGFGALGAGIGIGTLTSKYIEAVARQPELQGQLFAQVLIALGLTDALPIISLAVGLLFLFT' A
#
# COMPACT_ATOMS: atom_id res chain seq x y z
N MET A 1 8.37 -14.01 28.17
CA MET A 1 9.53 -13.38 27.51
C MET A 1 9.68 -13.83 26.05
N GLU A 2 9.84 -15.13 25.76
CA GLU A 2 10.00 -15.60 24.36
C GLU A 2 8.78 -15.33 23.46
N VAL A 3 7.55 -15.53 23.96
CA VAL A 3 6.32 -15.23 23.22
C VAL A 3 6.19 -13.73 22.87
N GLU A 4 6.72 -12.86 23.74
CA GLU A 4 6.67 -11.41 23.56
C GLU A 4 7.65 -10.95 22.45
N VAL A 5 8.85 -11.54 22.44
CA VAL A 5 9.83 -11.33 21.35
C VAL A 5 9.26 -11.79 20.01
N GLY A 6 8.62 -12.97 19.98
CA GLY A 6 7.98 -13.49 18.77
C GLY A 6 6.89 -12.56 18.23
N ARG A 7 6.11 -11.95 19.12
CA ARG A 7 5.07 -10.97 18.76
C ARG A 7 5.66 -9.68 18.18
N TYR A 8 6.72 -9.13 18.78
CA TYR A 8 7.36 -7.93 18.24
C TYR A 8 7.95 -8.16 16.85
N ILE A 9 8.59 -9.30 16.63
CA ILE A 9 9.14 -9.67 15.31
C ILE A 9 8.00 -9.82 14.29
N ALA A 10 6.93 -10.54 14.62
CA ALA A 10 5.78 -10.71 13.74
C ALA A 10 5.13 -9.36 13.38
N GLY A 11 4.91 -8.50 14.37
CA GLY A 11 4.36 -7.16 14.16
C GLY A 11 5.25 -6.27 13.28
N ALA A 12 6.57 -6.28 13.51
CA ALA A 12 7.52 -5.54 12.69
C ALA A 12 7.55 -6.03 11.23
N LEU A 13 7.49 -7.35 11.00
CA LEU A 13 7.45 -7.91 9.65
C LEU A 13 6.14 -7.56 8.93
N LEU A 14 4.98 -7.73 9.60
CA LEU A 14 3.68 -7.41 9.01
C LEU A 14 3.54 -5.94 8.63
N THR A 15 3.96 -5.03 9.51
CA THR A 15 3.93 -3.59 9.23
C THR A 15 4.95 -3.21 8.15
N GLY A 16 6.18 -3.73 8.23
CA GLY A 16 7.24 -3.45 7.27
C GLY A 16 6.91 -3.92 5.84
N PHE A 17 6.45 -5.17 5.68
CA PHE A 17 6.05 -5.68 4.38
C PHE A 17 4.78 -5.01 3.84
N GLY A 18 3.84 -4.63 4.72
CA GLY A 18 2.69 -3.83 4.34
C GLY A 18 3.10 -2.48 3.74
N ALA A 19 4.01 -1.76 4.41
CA ALA A 19 4.53 -0.48 3.94
C ALA A 19 5.29 -0.61 2.61
N LEU A 20 6.10 -1.66 2.44
CA LEU A 20 6.78 -1.96 1.17
C LEU A 20 5.78 -2.21 0.04
N GLY A 21 4.73 -3.00 0.30
CA GLY A 21 3.66 -3.28 -0.67
C GLY A 21 2.95 -2.01 -1.13
N ALA A 22 2.61 -1.11 -0.19
CA ALA A 22 2.02 0.20 -0.50
C ALA A 22 2.97 1.05 -1.36
N GLY A 23 4.24 1.19 -0.96
CA GLY A 23 5.21 2.01 -1.68
C GLY A 23 5.41 1.56 -3.13
N ILE A 24 5.54 0.25 -3.35
CA ILE A 24 5.70 -0.33 -4.70
C ILE A 24 4.42 -0.18 -5.51
N GLY A 25 3.26 -0.47 -4.90
CA GLY A 25 1.95 -0.39 -5.57
C GLY A 25 1.63 1.03 -6.03
N ILE A 26 1.67 2.00 -5.12
CA ILE A 26 1.40 3.41 -5.43
C ILE A 26 2.42 3.97 -6.43
N GLY A 27 3.71 3.67 -6.25
CA GLY A 27 4.76 4.12 -7.15
C GLY A 27 4.57 3.61 -8.58
N THR A 28 4.22 2.33 -8.73
CA THR A 28 3.94 1.73 -10.04
C THR A 28 2.68 2.30 -10.67
N LEU A 29 1.59 2.41 -9.90
CA LEU A 29 0.34 2.98 -10.37
C LEU A 29 0.52 4.44 -10.86
N THR A 30 1.17 5.27 -10.05
CA THR A 30 1.34 6.70 -10.33
C THR A 30 2.27 6.94 -11.50
N SER A 31 3.36 6.16 -11.63
CA SER A 31 4.26 6.25 -12.80
C SER A 31 3.53 5.94 -14.10
N LYS A 32 2.67 4.90 -14.12
CA LYS A 32 1.86 4.55 -15.30
C LYS A 32 0.79 5.58 -15.61
N TYR A 33 0.19 6.19 -14.61
CA TYR A 33 -0.71 7.32 -14.81
C TYR A 33 0.00 8.50 -15.50
N ILE A 34 1.18 8.89 -15.00
CA ILE A 34 1.95 9.99 -15.58
C ILE A 34 2.40 9.67 -17.01
N GLU A 35 2.89 8.45 -17.27
CA GLU A 35 3.24 7.99 -18.63
C GLU A 35 2.04 8.06 -19.59
N ALA A 36 0.85 7.66 -19.14
CA ALA A 36 -0.36 7.66 -19.95
C ALA A 36 -0.83 9.10 -20.26
N VAL A 37 -0.87 9.97 -19.26
CA VAL A 37 -1.24 11.40 -19.42
C VAL A 37 -0.23 12.13 -20.31
N ALA A 38 1.06 11.83 -20.19
CA ALA A 38 2.09 12.44 -21.04
C ALA A 38 1.93 12.06 -22.53
N ARG A 39 1.42 10.85 -22.82
CA ARG A 39 1.13 10.42 -24.20
C ARG A 39 -0.18 10.98 -24.73
N GLN A 40 -1.22 11.05 -23.89
CA GLN A 40 -2.56 11.48 -24.26
C GLN A 40 -3.18 12.36 -23.16
N PRO A 41 -2.92 13.68 -23.18
CA PRO A 41 -3.41 14.60 -22.14
C PRO A 41 -4.93 14.66 -22.05
N GLU A 42 -5.62 14.45 -23.17
CA GLU A 42 -7.08 14.45 -23.28
C GLU A 42 -7.76 13.39 -22.39
N LEU A 43 -7.04 12.29 -22.09
CA LEU A 43 -7.55 11.21 -21.25
C LEU A 43 -7.39 11.45 -19.74
N GLN A 44 -6.75 12.55 -19.33
CA GLN A 44 -6.43 12.81 -17.93
C GLN A 44 -7.66 12.73 -17.01
N GLY A 45 -8.77 13.32 -17.41
CA GLY A 45 -10.01 13.32 -16.60
C GLY A 45 -10.57 11.91 -16.38
N GLN A 46 -10.54 11.06 -17.40
CA GLN A 46 -11.01 9.67 -17.31
C GLN A 46 -10.05 8.81 -16.49
N LEU A 47 -8.75 8.93 -16.77
CA LEU A 47 -7.70 8.15 -16.10
C LEU A 47 -7.61 8.49 -14.61
N PHE A 48 -7.82 9.75 -14.22
CA PHE A 48 -7.75 10.16 -12.83
C PHE A 48 -8.78 9.43 -11.95
N ALA A 49 -10.03 9.32 -12.41
CA ALA A 49 -11.08 8.59 -11.69
C ALA A 49 -10.73 7.09 -11.53
N GLN A 50 -10.19 6.47 -12.57
CA GLN A 50 -9.75 5.07 -12.54
C GLN A 50 -8.57 4.87 -11.58
N VAL A 51 -7.61 5.79 -11.58
CA VAL A 51 -6.46 5.77 -10.67
C VAL A 51 -6.90 5.90 -9.22
N LEU A 52 -7.88 6.73 -8.89
CA LEU A 52 -8.39 6.83 -7.51
C LEU A 52 -9.00 5.51 -7.03
N ILE A 53 -9.77 4.82 -7.88
CA ILE A 53 -10.33 3.50 -7.56
C ILE A 53 -9.21 2.48 -7.36
N ALA A 54 -8.25 2.45 -8.28
CA ALA A 54 -7.12 1.53 -8.21
C ALA A 54 -6.21 1.81 -7.00
N LEU A 55 -6.01 3.08 -6.63
CA LEU A 55 -5.26 3.50 -5.45
C LEU A 55 -5.92 2.99 -4.18
N GLY A 56 -7.24 3.18 -4.04
CA GLY A 56 -7.99 2.67 -2.88
C GLY A 56 -7.93 1.15 -2.76
N LEU A 57 -7.98 0.42 -3.89
CA LEU A 57 -7.82 -1.03 -3.89
C LEU A 57 -6.39 -1.46 -3.55
N THR A 58 -5.39 -0.72 -4.03
CA THR A 58 -3.96 -0.99 -3.77
C THR A 58 -3.64 -0.82 -2.28
N ASP A 59 -4.25 0.17 -1.62
CA ASP A 59 -4.02 0.45 -0.20
C ASP A 59 -4.80 -0.46 0.76
N ALA A 60 -5.82 -1.19 0.27
CA ALA A 60 -6.64 -2.05 1.12
C ALA A 60 -5.81 -3.13 1.84
N LEU A 61 -4.89 -3.81 1.14
CA LEU A 61 -4.07 -4.88 1.70
C LEU A 61 -2.97 -4.36 2.65
N PRO A 62 -2.19 -3.31 2.30
CA PRO A 62 -1.27 -2.66 3.22
C PRO A 62 -1.92 -2.19 4.53
N ILE A 63 -3.11 -1.60 4.47
CA ILE A 63 -3.81 -1.13 5.68
C ILE A 63 -4.22 -2.31 6.56
N ILE A 64 -4.70 -3.42 5.98
CA ILE A 64 -5.00 -4.63 6.75
C ILE A 64 -3.72 -5.17 7.42
N SER A 65 -2.61 -5.24 6.68
CA SER A 65 -1.32 -5.69 7.22
C SER A 65 -0.82 -4.79 8.34
N LEU A 66 -0.98 -3.47 8.20
CA LEU A 66 -0.66 -2.49 9.23
C LEU A 66 -1.53 -2.71 10.48
N ALA A 67 -2.85 -2.84 10.32
CA ALA A 67 -3.77 -3.05 11.44
C ALA A 67 -3.42 -4.31 12.24
N VAL A 68 -3.20 -5.44 11.56
CA VAL A 68 -2.81 -6.69 12.22
C VAL A 68 -1.42 -6.55 12.87
N GLY A 69 -0.46 -5.94 12.18
CA GLY A 69 0.88 -5.71 12.73
C GLY A 69 0.85 -4.87 14.00
N LEU A 70 0.03 -3.81 14.06
CA LEU A 70 -0.17 -3.01 15.26
C LEU A 70 -0.80 -3.82 16.40
N LEU A 71 -1.75 -4.71 16.12
CA LEU A 71 -2.32 -5.59 17.15
C LEU A 71 -1.24 -6.47 17.79
N PHE A 72 -0.34 -7.06 16.99
CA PHE A 72 0.75 -7.88 17.52
C PHE A 72 1.74 -7.08 18.37
N LEU A 73 2.02 -5.82 17.99
CA LEU A 73 2.92 -4.92 18.70
C LEU A 73 2.34 -4.42 20.03
N PHE A 74 1.03 -4.18 20.12
CA PHE A 74 0.42 -3.45 21.23
C PHE A 74 -0.57 -4.24 22.08
N THR A 75 -0.96 -5.47 21.69
CA THR A 75 -1.91 -6.33 22.43
C THR A 75 -1.28 -7.64 22.84
#